data_AF-A0A4Q0ZJ14-F1
#
_entry.id   AF-A0A4Q0ZJ14-F1
#
_cell.length_a   1.000
_cell.length_b   1.000
_cell.length_c   1.000
_cell.angle_alpha   90.00
_cell.angle_beta   90.00
_cell.angle_gamma   90.00
#
_symmetry.space_group_name_H-M   'P 1'
#
loop_
_entity.id
_entity.type
_entity.pdbx_description
1 polymer ?
#
loop_
_entity_poly.entity_id
_entity_poly.type
_entity_poly.pdbx_seq_one_letter_code
_entity_poly.pdbx_strand_id
1 'polypeptide(L)' 'MKNIDIVYQYYKHPIYNQVGENFIYQLGILDLLFNEGLESSKEIMLKGRYFIDC' A
#
# COMPACT_ATOMS: atom_id res chain seq x y z
N MET A 1 15.24 2.95 30.43
CA MET A 1 15.22 2.68 28.97
C MET A 1 13.78 2.37 28.59
N LYS A 2 13.19 3.09 27.64
CA LYS A 2 11.84 2.74 27.16
C LYS A 2 11.95 1.50 26.29
N ASN A 3 11.16 0.47 26.58
CA ASN A 3 10.94 -0.66 25.68
C ASN A 3 10.27 -0.10 24.42
N ILE A 4 11.03 0.03 23.34
CA ILE A 4 10.48 0.33 22.02
C ILE A 4 10.24 -1.02 21.35
N ASP A 5 8.97 -1.34 21.12
CA ASP A 5 8.60 -2.54 20.40
C ASP A 5 8.96 -2.37 18.93
N ILE A 6 9.81 -3.25 18.43
CA ILE A 6 10.20 -3.29 17.02
C ILE A 6 9.23 -4.22 16.31
N VAL A 7 8.46 -3.68 15.37
CA VAL A 7 7.57 -4.45 14.51
C VAL A 7 8.01 -4.29 13.06
N TYR A 8 8.03 -5.38 12.30
CA TYR A 8 8.34 -5.33 10.88
C TYR A 8 7.07 -5.18 10.08
N GLN A 9 7.04 -4.14 9.24
CA GLN A 9 5.96 -3.96 8.29
C GLN A 9 6.20 -4.83 7.07
N TYR A 10 5.33 -5.82 6.86
CA TYR A 10 5.34 -6.63 5.65
C TYR A 10 4.50 -5.94 4.57
N TYR A 11 5.18 -5.09 3.79
CA TYR A 11 4.53 -4.38 2.70
C TYR A 11 4.15 -5.34 1.57
N LYS A 12 2.84 -5.47 1.34
CA LYS A 12 2.30 -6.07 0.12
C LYS A 12 1.75 -4.97 -0.75
N HIS A 13 2.15 -4.94 -2.02
CA HIS A 13 1.57 -4.00 -2.97
C HIS A 13 0.05 -4.24 -3.07
N PRO A 14 -0.78 -3.20 -2.91
CA PRO A 14 -2.22 -3.37 -2.98
C PRO A 14 -2.67 -3.80 -4.37
N ILE A 15 -3.78 -4.54 -4.43
CA ILE A 15 -4.46 -4.90 -5.67
C ILE A 15 -5.57 -3.86 -5.89
N TYR A 16 -5.61 -3.27 -7.09
CA TYR A 16 -6.59 -2.26 -7.52
C TYR A 16 -6.75 -2.32 -9.04
N ASN A 17 -7.70 -1.57 -9.59
CA ASN A 17 -7.98 -1.59 -11.03
C ASN A 17 -6.93 -0.79 -11.79
N GLN A 18 -5.87 -1.46 -12.23
CA GLN A 18 -4.82 -0.86 -13.05
C GLN A 18 -5.24 -0.82 -14.53
N VAL A 19 -4.90 0.26 -15.22
CA VAL A 19 -5.13 0.39 -16.67
C VAL A 19 -3.80 0.21 -17.40
N GLY A 20 -3.73 -0.79 -18.26
CA GLY A 20 -2.53 -1.15 -19.02
C GLY A 20 -1.91 -2.48 -18.57
N GLU A 21 -0.97 -2.99 -19.36
CA GLU A 21 -0.40 -4.34 -19.15
C GLU A 21 0.84 -4.35 -18.24
N ASN A 22 1.51 -3.20 -18.11
CA ASN A 22 2.79 -3.09 -17.42
C ASN A 22 2.69 -2.18 -16.20
N PHE A 23 3.07 -2.70 -15.04
CA PHE A 23 3.21 -1.89 -13.82
C PHE A 23 4.50 -1.06 -13.85
N ILE A 24 4.36 0.26 -13.69
CA ILE A 24 5.49 1.18 -13.54
C ILE A 24 5.68 1.48 -12.06
N TYR A 25 6.72 0.90 -11.45
CA TYR A 25 6.89 0.86 -9.99
C TYR A 25 6.93 2.24 -9.30
N GLN A 26 7.33 3.28 -10.03
CA GLN A 26 7.45 4.65 -9.53
C GLN A 26 6.12 5.42 -9.56
N LEU A 27 5.11 4.89 -10.25
CA LEU A 27 3.83 5.55 -10.48
C LEU A 27 2.69 4.94 -9.66
N GLY A 28 2.93 3.90 -8.85
CA GLY A 28 1.86 3.15 -8.19
C GLY A 28 0.88 3.99 -7.35
N ILE A 29 1.34 5.07 -6.70
CA ILE A 29 0.45 5.96 -5.94
C ILE A 29 -0.41 6.87 -6.83
N LEU A 30 0.15 7.33 -7.96
CA LEU A 30 -0.57 8.16 -8.91
C LEU A 30 -1.57 7.30 -9.70
N ASP A 31 -1.14 6.12 -10.14
CA ASP A 31 -1.98 5.14 -10.82
C ASP A 31 -3.17 4.74 -9.95
N LEU A 32 -2.93 4.41 -8.68
CA LEU A 32 -3.99 4.14 -7.71
C LEU A 32 -4.95 5.34 -7.57
N LEU A 33 -4.40 6.54 -7.36
CA LEU A 33 -5.22 7.75 -7.15
C LEU A 33 -6.10 8.08 -8.36
N PHE A 34 -5.58 7.95 -9.57
CA PHE A 34 -6.33 8.26 -10.79
C PHE A 34 -7.35 7.19 -11.15
N ASN A 35 -7.09 5.92 -10.85
CA ASN A 35 -8.02 4.82 -11.15
C ASN A 35 -9.12 4.66 -10.09
N GLU A 36 -8.81 4.90 -8.81
CA GLU A 36 -9.73 4.61 -7.70
C GLU A 36 -10.29 5.86 -7.02
N GLY A 37 -9.67 7.03 -7.20
CA GLY A 37 -10.02 8.25 -6.48
C GLY A 37 -9.56 8.25 -5.02
N LEU A 38 -9.67 9.40 -4.35
CA LEU A 38 -9.01 9.66 -3.06
C LEU A 38 -9.42 8.71 -1.93
N GLU A 39 -10.72 8.53 -1.68
CA GLU A 39 -11.21 7.73 -0.55
C GLU A 39 -10.96 6.24 -0.74
N SER A 40 -11.19 5.71 -1.95
CA SER A 40 -10.91 4.30 -2.26
C SER A 40 -9.40 4.02 -2.17
N SER A 41 -8.56 4.91 -2.72
CA SER A 41 -7.11 4.79 -2.64
C SER A 41 -6.62 4.71 -1.19
N LYS A 42 -7.18 5.56 -0.32
CA LYS A 42 -6.88 5.53 1.11
C LYS A 42 -7.26 4.19 1.72
N GLU A 43 -8.48 3.69 1.49
CA GLU A 43 -8.90 2.38 2.03
C GLU A 43 -7.99 1.24 1.56
N ILE A 44 -7.67 1.21 0.27
CA ILE A 44 -6.79 0.21 -0.37
C ILE A 44 -5.39 0.22 0.25
N MET A 45 -4.78 1.39 0.44
CA MET A 45 -3.47 1.48 1.09
C MET A 45 -3.49 1.01 2.55
N LEU A 46 -4.56 1.32 3.28
CA LEU A 46 -4.65 0.97 4.70
C LEU A 46 -4.84 -0.55 4.90
N LYS A 47 -5.52 -1.23 3.96
CA LYS A 47 -5.70 -2.69 3.95
C LYS A 47 -4.40 -3.47 3.73
N GLY A 48 -3.45 -2.90 2.99
CA GLY A 48 -2.14 -3.53 2.71
C GLY A 48 -1.15 -3.51 3.88
N ARG A 49 -1.52 -2.94 5.03
CA ARG A 49 -0.64 -2.82 6.20
C ARG A 49 -0.69 -4.09 7.05
N TYR A 50 0.24 -5.00 6.76
CA TYR A 50 0.47 -6.18 7.58
C TYR A 50 1.68 -5.94 8.48
N PHE A 51 1.55 -6.29 9.76
CA PHE A 51 2.63 -6.26 10.73
C PHE A 51 2.94 -7.70 11.13
N ILE A 52 4.22 -8.01 11.23
CA ILE A 52 4.69 -9.30 11.75
C ILE A 52 5.41 -8.99 13.06
N ASP A 53 4.88 -9.56 14.14
CA ASP A 53 5.54 -9.54 15.45
C ASP A 53 6.79 -10.43 15.36
N CYS A 54 7.92 -9.92 15.85
CA CYS A 54 9.20 -10.62 15.86
C CYS A 54 9.41 -11.47 17.11
#